data_AF-A0A6P4FMG1-F1
#
_entry.id   AF-A0A6P4FMG1-F1
#
_cell.length_a   1.000
_cell.length_b   1.000
_cell.length_c   1.000
_cell.angle_alpha   90.00
_cell.angle_beta   90.00
_cell.angle_gamma   90.00
#
_symmetry.space_group_name_H-M   'P 1'
#
loop_
_entity.id
_entity.type
_entity.pdbx_description
1 polymer ?
#
loop_
_entity_poly.entity_id
_entity_poly.type
_entity_poly.pdbx_seq_one_letter_code
_entity_poly.pdbx_strand_id
1 'polypeptide(L)'
;MTFDSSQPQKLSVFSARYRWQFIATMTVHIMTLTHGISVGWLSPSLRLLGSAESPLGDPLTITEASWVGSLIGLGSLTGNIIFGLLLDRLGRKLCMYFLAIPNMMYWILIYVAQDVTYLYAGRFLAGMSGGGCYVVLPIFIAEIADN
;
A
#
# COMPACT_ATOMS: atom_id res chain seq x y z
N MET A 1 -18.89 -44.30 -14.95
CA MET A 1 -18.81 -43.68 -13.61
C MET A 1 -18.92 -42.18 -13.79
N THR A 2 -20.15 -41.68 -13.68
CA THR A 2 -20.52 -40.27 -13.83
C THR A 2 -20.18 -39.54 -12.53
N PHE A 3 -19.30 -38.54 -12.61
CA PHE A 3 -19.08 -37.60 -11.52
C PHE A 3 -20.39 -36.82 -11.31
N ASP A 4 -21.03 -37.07 -10.18
CA ASP A 4 -22.23 -36.36 -9.75
C ASP A 4 -21.84 -34.93 -9.35
N SER A 5 -22.22 -33.97 -10.19
CA SER A 5 -21.96 -32.53 -10.04
C SER A 5 -23.05 -31.79 -9.22
N SER A 6 -23.86 -32.50 -8.43
CA SER A 6 -25.08 -31.95 -7.80
C SER A 6 -25.02 -31.72 -6.28
N GLN A 7 -23.85 -31.81 -5.64
CA GLN A 7 -23.73 -31.40 -4.22
C GLN A 7 -23.41 -29.90 -4.14
N PRO A 8 -24.34 -29.03 -3.67
CA PRO A 8 -23.97 -27.66 -3.36
C PRO A 8 -22.89 -27.69 -2.28
N GLN A 9 -21.72 -27.14 -2.60
CA GLN A 9 -20.62 -26.97 -1.66
C GLN A 9 -21.20 -26.25 -0.43
N LYS A 10 -21.39 -26.97 0.69
CA LYS A 10 -21.89 -26.36 1.91
C LYS A 10 -20.79 -25.43 2.42
N LEU A 11 -20.83 -24.17 1.97
CA LEU A 11 -20.06 -23.06 2.51
C LEU A 11 -20.53 -22.83 3.94
N SER A 12 -20.03 -23.65 4.86
CA SER A 12 -20.15 -23.36 6.28
C SER A 12 -19.30 -22.12 6.53
N VAL A 13 -19.96 -21.04 6.95
CA VAL A 13 -19.33 -19.78 7.40
C VAL A 13 -18.32 -20.05 8.53
N PHE A 14 -18.40 -21.21 9.20
CA PHE A 14 -17.50 -21.62 10.27
C PHE A 14 -16.45 -22.67 9.84
N SER A 15 -16.31 -22.94 8.54
CA SER A 15 -15.28 -23.86 8.03
C SER A 15 -13.88 -23.30 8.27
N ALA A 16 -12.90 -24.20 8.48
CA ALA A 16 -11.50 -23.80 8.67
C ALA A 16 -10.98 -22.97 7.47
N ARG A 17 -11.45 -23.27 6.25
CA ARG A 17 -11.13 -22.52 5.03
C ARG A 17 -11.57 -21.05 5.11
N TYR A 18 -12.82 -20.80 5.52
CA TYR A 18 -13.34 -19.43 5.67
C TYR A 18 -12.52 -18.64 6.71
N ARG A 19 -12.11 -19.29 7.81
CA ARG A 19 -11.25 -18.65 8.83
C ARG A 19 -9.91 -18.22 8.24
N TRP A 20 -9.27 -19.04 7.41
CA TRP A 20 -8.00 -18.68 6.75
C TRP A 20 -8.17 -17.57 5.71
N GLN A 21 -9.25 -17.60 4.91
CA GLN A 21 -9.59 -16.52 3.97
C GLN A 21 -9.82 -15.19 4.70
N PHE A 22 -10.53 -15.23 5.83
CA PHE A 22 -10.76 -14.05 6.66
C PHE A 22 -9.45 -13.49 7.23
N ILE A 23 -8.60 -14.35 7.81
CA ILE A 23 -7.29 -13.94 8.35
C ILE A 23 -6.42 -13.33 7.24
N ALA A 24 -6.33 -13.97 6.07
CA ALA A 24 -5.55 -13.47 4.95
C ALA A 24 -6.06 -12.10 4.46
N THR A 25 -7.38 -11.94 4.34
CA THR A 25 -8.00 -10.67 3.93
C THR A 25 -7.71 -9.57 4.94
N MET A 26 -7.81 -9.86 6.24
CA MET A 26 -7.49 -8.92 7.32
C MET A 26 -6.01 -8.52 7.29
N THR A 27 -5.09 -9.47 7.16
CA THR A 27 -3.65 -9.18 7.05
C THR A 27 -3.35 -8.23 5.91
N VAL A 28 -3.96 -8.46 4.76
CA VAL A 28 -3.75 -7.64 3.57
C VAL A 28 -4.37 -6.23 3.74
N HIS A 29 -5.49 -6.11 4.45
CA HIS A 29 -6.10 -4.80 4.76
C HIS A 29 -5.33 -3.97 5.78
N ILE A 30 -4.51 -4.58 6.66
CA ILE A 30 -3.61 -3.82 7.55
C ILE A 30 -2.70 -2.92 6.72
N MET A 31 -2.19 -3.43 5.60
CA MET A 31 -1.35 -2.66 4.70
C MET A 31 -2.10 -1.48 4.06
N THR A 32 -3.34 -1.69 3.61
CA THR A 32 -4.19 -0.62 3.07
C THR A 32 -4.52 0.44 4.11
N LEU A 33 -4.75 0.02 5.36
CA LEU A 33 -4.97 0.94 6.48
C LEU A 33 -3.72 1.79 6.74
N THR A 34 -2.53 1.16 6.78
CA THR A 34 -1.26 1.87 6.88
C THR A 34 -1.09 2.88 5.73
N HIS A 35 -1.45 2.50 4.50
CA HIS A 35 -1.44 3.41 3.36
C HIS A 35 -2.41 4.60 3.54
N GLY A 36 -3.61 4.37 4.05
CA GLY A 36 -4.56 5.44 4.37
C GLY A 36 -4.00 6.47 5.38
N ILE A 37 -3.35 5.99 6.44
CA ILE A 37 -2.64 6.86 7.39
C ILE A 37 -1.52 7.64 6.69
N SER A 38 -0.79 6.97 5.79
CA SER A 38 0.30 7.55 5.00
C SER A 38 -0.16 8.69 4.08
N VAL A 39 -1.38 8.61 3.56
CA VAL A 39 -1.99 9.70 2.80
C VAL A 39 -2.40 10.85 3.73
N GLY A 40 -3.05 10.53 4.85
CA GLY A 40 -3.69 11.51 5.74
C GLY A 40 -2.74 12.35 6.60
N TRP A 41 -1.60 11.81 7.04
CA TRP A 41 -0.74 12.51 8.00
C TRP A 41 -0.17 13.84 7.50
N LEU A 42 -0.06 14.03 6.17
CA LEU A 42 0.53 15.26 5.62
C LEU A 42 -0.23 16.51 6.06
N SER A 43 -1.56 16.43 6.03
CA SER A 43 -2.45 17.58 6.19
C SER A 43 -2.22 18.33 7.51
N PRO A 44 -2.24 17.67 8.69
CA PRO A 44 -1.91 18.33 9.95
C PRO A 44 -0.42 18.70 10.06
N SER A 45 0.48 17.90 9.49
CA SER A 45 1.93 18.12 9.60
C SER A 45 2.44 19.28 8.77
N LEU A 46 1.77 19.66 7.68
CA LEU A 46 2.17 20.80 6.84
C LEU A 46 2.31 22.10 7.63
N ARG A 47 1.50 22.30 8.67
CA ARG A 47 1.58 23.48 9.54
C ARG A 47 2.89 23.52 10.33
N LEU A 48 3.31 22.39 10.87
CA LEU A 48 4.56 22.27 11.62
C LEU A 48 5.76 22.32 10.69
N LEU A 49 5.69 21.61 9.55
CA LEU A 49 6.75 21.59 8.56
C LEU A 49 7.02 22.95 7.94
N GLY A 50 5.99 23.79 7.79
CA GLY A 50 6.11 25.17 7.30
C GLY A 50 6.42 26.21 8.39
N SER A 51 6.60 25.81 9.65
CA SER A 51 6.92 26.73 10.74
C SER A 51 8.43 26.83 10.99
N ALA A 52 8.85 27.83 11.77
CA ALA A 52 10.25 27.97 12.22
C ALA A 52 10.71 26.82 13.15
N GLU A 53 9.78 26.02 13.66
CA GLU A 53 10.05 24.84 14.49
C GLU A 53 10.08 23.54 13.65
N SER A 54 10.28 23.67 12.33
CA SER A 54 10.33 22.54 11.41
C SER A 54 11.40 21.53 11.84
N PRO A 55 11.06 20.23 11.92
CA PRO A 55 12.06 19.18 12.20
C PRO A 55 13.06 18.96 11.05
N LEU A 56 12.84 19.58 9.88
CA LEU A 56 13.69 19.46 8.68
C LEU A 56 14.79 20.52 8.60
N GLY A 57 15.04 21.26 9.69
CA GLY A 57 15.97 22.38 9.74
C GLY A 57 15.37 23.67 9.20
N ASP A 58 14.87 23.66 7.97
CA ASP A 58 14.25 24.81 7.32
C ASP A 58 12.72 24.67 7.20
N PRO A 59 11.96 25.80 7.26
CA PRO A 59 10.53 25.80 6.98
C PRO A 59 10.25 25.43 5.52
N LEU A 60 9.31 24.51 5.32
CA LEU A 60 8.87 24.08 3.99
C LEU A 60 8.25 25.25 3.20
N THR A 61 8.78 25.49 2.01
CA THR A 61 8.18 26.43 1.06
C THR A 61 6.91 25.85 0.44
N ILE A 62 6.07 26.72 -0.13
CA ILE A 62 4.83 26.30 -0.82
C ILE A 62 5.14 25.35 -1.98
N THR A 63 6.20 25.63 -2.74
CA THR A 63 6.62 24.79 -3.87
C THR A 63 7.05 23.41 -3.40
N GLU A 64 7.82 23.33 -2.32
CA GLU A 64 8.25 22.05 -1.75
C GLU A 64 7.06 21.26 -1.20
N ALA A 65 6.12 21.92 -0.52
CA ALA A 65 4.92 21.29 0.00
C ALA A 65 4.05 20.71 -1.15
N SER A 66 3.97 21.44 -2.27
CA SER A 66 3.33 20.95 -3.49
C SER A 66 3.99 19.68 -4.01
N TRP A 67 5.33 19.64 -4.08
CA TRP A 67 6.05 18.44 -4.52
C TRP A 67 5.86 17.26 -3.57
N VAL A 68 5.92 17.47 -2.25
CA VAL A 68 5.62 16.44 -1.24
C VAL A 68 4.22 15.86 -1.48
N GLY A 69 3.23 16.72 -1.76
CA GLY A 69 1.86 16.31 -2.08
C GLY A 69 1.74 15.53 -3.39
N SER A 70 2.35 16.01 -4.48
CA SER A 70 2.18 15.43 -5.82
C SER A 70 2.95 14.13 -6.05
N LEU A 71 4.08 13.92 -5.37
CA LEU A 71 4.94 12.74 -5.56
C LEU A 71 4.25 11.42 -5.23
N ILE A 72 3.25 11.43 -4.34
CA ILE A 72 2.44 10.24 -4.07
C ILE A 72 1.66 9.78 -5.31
N GLY A 73 1.18 10.72 -6.14
CA GLY A 73 0.48 10.44 -7.38
C GLY A 73 1.44 9.89 -8.45
N LEU A 74 2.62 10.49 -8.59
CA LEU A 74 3.67 10.00 -9.49
C LEU A 74 4.13 8.60 -9.10
N GLY A 75 4.38 8.37 -7.80
CA GLY A 75 4.70 7.06 -7.28
C GLY A 75 3.59 6.04 -7.57
N SER A 76 2.32 6.42 -7.36
CA SER A 76 1.17 5.56 -7.63
C SER A 76 1.08 5.14 -9.10
N LEU A 77 1.29 6.07 -10.03
CA LEU A 77 1.37 5.75 -11.45
C LEU A 77 2.48 4.73 -11.75
N THR A 78 3.69 4.96 -11.20
CA THR A 78 4.81 4.03 -11.37
C THR A 78 4.51 2.65 -10.76
N GLY A 79 3.94 2.62 -9.56
CA GLY A 79 3.52 1.40 -8.87
C GLY A 79 2.50 0.59 -9.67
N ASN A 80 1.47 1.25 -10.21
CA ASN A 80 0.47 0.61 -11.07
C ASN A 80 1.12 -0.11 -12.27
N ILE A 81 2.03 0.57 -12.97
CA ILE A 81 2.69 0.01 -14.15
C ILE A 81 3.59 -1.18 -13.76
N ILE A 82 4.44 -1.00 -12.75
CA ILE A 82 5.37 -2.04 -12.30
C ILE A 82 4.61 -3.28 -11.82
N PHE A 83 3.68 -3.10 -10.88
CA PHE A 83 2.96 -4.23 -10.29
C PHE A 83 1.91 -4.83 -11.23
N GLY A 84 1.37 -4.06 -12.17
CA GLY A 84 0.56 -4.60 -13.28
C GLY A 84 1.34 -5.60 -14.13
N LEU A 85 2.61 -5.31 -14.45
CA LEU A 85 3.45 -6.22 -15.22
C LEU A 85 4.02 -7.38 -14.38
N LEU A 86 4.31 -7.14 -13.11
CA LEU A 86 4.87 -8.16 -12.20
C LEU A 86 3.84 -9.18 -11.74
N LEU A 87 2.57 -8.79 -11.62
CA LEU A 87 1.49 -9.65 -11.11
C LEU A 87 1.36 -10.94 -11.91
N ASP A 88 1.44 -10.86 -13.24
CA ASP A 88 1.33 -12.03 -14.13
C ASP A 88 2.61 -12.87 -14.17
N ARG A 89 3.78 -12.29 -13.82
CA ARG A 89 5.08 -12.97 -13.91
C ARG A 89 5.52 -13.64 -12.60
N LEU A 90 5.38 -12.94 -11.48
CA LEU A 90 5.84 -13.39 -10.16
C LEU A 90 4.71 -13.98 -9.32
N GLY A 91 3.46 -13.77 -9.74
CA GLY A 91 2.29 -14.17 -8.98
C GLY A 91 1.95 -13.18 -7.85
N ARG A 92 0.72 -13.29 -7.36
CA ARG A 92 0.06 -12.29 -6.50
C ARG A 92 0.70 -12.25 -5.11
N LYS A 93 0.99 -13.43 -4.54
CA LYS A 93 1.58 -13.57 -3.21
C LYS A 93 2.96 -12.93 -3.11
N LEU A 94 3.84 -13.15 -4.10
CA LEU A 94 5.16 -12.51 -4.11
C LEU A 94 5.06 -11.00 -4.31
N CYS A 95 4.16 -10.54 -5.18
CA CYS A 95 3.93 -9.11 -5.36
C CYS A 95 3.52 -8.41 -4.06
N MET A 96 2.70 -9.04 -3.21
CA MET A 96 2.36 -8.48 -1.89
C MET A 96 3.58 -8.32 -0.96
N TYR A 97 4.50 -9.29 -0.94
CA TYR A 97 5.74 -9.14 -0.18
C TYR A 97 6.61 -8.01 -0.74
N PHE A 98 6.71 -7.89 -2.07
CA PHE A 98 7.44 -6.80 -2.70
C PHE A 98 6.82 -5.42 -2.43
N LEU A 99 5.49 -5.32 -2.29
CA LEU A 99 4.82 -4.08 -1.90
C LEU A 99 5.15 -3.68 -0.46
N ALA A 100 5.33 -4.64 0.44
CA ALA A 100 5.63 -4.35 1.85
C ALA A 100 6.98 -3.62 2.00
N ILE A 101 7.94 -3.89 1.12
CA ILE A 101 9.28 -3.28 1.15
C ILE A 101 9.23 -1.75 0.99
N PRO A 102 8.69 -1.15 -0.09
CA PRO A 102 8.56 0.29 -0.24
C PRO A 102 7.67 0.91 0.83
N ASN A 103 6.64 0.21 1.31
CA ASN A 103 5.81 0.69 2.43
C ASN A 103 6.62 0.85 3.73
N MET A 104 7.47 -0.12 4.07
CA MET A 104 8.34 -0.04 5.25
C MET A 104 9.42 1.04 5.08
N MET A 105 10.07 1.08 3.92
CA MET A 105 11.12 2.07 3.62
C MET A 105 10.59 3.50 3.75
N TYR A 106 9.36 3.75 3.29
CA TYR A 106 8.72 5.05 3.44
C TYR A 106 8.61 5.51 4.90
N TRP A 107 8.12 4.66 5.81
CA TRP A 107 8.01 5.03 7.23
C TRP A 107 9.37 5.27 7.89
N ILE A 108 10.37 4.47 7.51
CA ILE A 108 11.75 4.65 7.96
C ILE A 108 12.28 6.01 7.49
N LEU A 109 12.06 6.37 6.22
CA LEU A 109 12.50 7.65 5.66
C LEU A 109 11.86 8.85 6.35
N ILE A 110 10.56 8.79 6.68
CA ILE A 110 9.91 9.83 7.48
C ILE A 110 10.56 9.94 8.86
N TYR A 111 10.81 8.81 9.51
CA TYR A 111 11.36 8.80 10.87
C TYR A 111 12.76 9.44 10.96
N VAL A 112 13.61 9.19 9.95
CA VAL A 112 14.98 9.73 9.90
C VAL A 112 15.09 11.02 9.08
N ALA A 113 13.97 11.65 8.70
CA ALA A 113 13.98 12.80 7.81
C ALA A 113 14.70 13.99 8.44
N GLN A 114 15.77 14.45 7.77
CA GLN A 114 16.54 15.64 8.16
C GLN A 114 16.33 16.82 7.22
N ASP A 115 15.87 16.54 6.00
CA ASP A 115 15.54 17.53 4.98
C ASP A 115 14.34 17.08 4.14
N VAL A 116 13.84 17.96 3.27
CA VAL A 116 12.64 17.69 2.44
C VAL A 116 12.83 16.57 1.42
N THR A 117 14.06 16.23 1.03
CA THR A 117 14.37 15.17 0.07
C THR A 117 13.96 13.80 0.61
N TYR A 118 14.10 13.58 1.92
CA TYR A 118 13.61 12.36 2.58
C TYR A 118 12.09 12.23 2.43
N LEU A 119 11.37 13.36 2.57
CA LEU A 119 9.94 13.38 2.34
C LEU A 119 9.60 13.11 0.88
N TYR A 120 10.34 13.66 -0.09
CA TYR A 120 10.13 13.37 -1.50
C TYR A 120 10.28 11.89 -1.83
N ALA A 121 11.40 11.28 -1.40
CA ALA A 121 11.66 9.86 -1.60
C ALA A 121 10.58 9.01 -0.91
N GLY A 122 10.24 9.35 0.34
CA GLY A 122 9.19 8.67 1.09
C GLY A 122 7.84 8.74 0.37
N ARG A 123 7.44 9.92 -0.11
CA ARG A 123 6.16 10.12 -0.81
C ARG A 123 6.06 9.31 -2.09
N PHE A 124 7.14 9.28 -2.85
CA PHE A 124 7.21 8.47 -4.06
C PHE A 124 7.06 6.98 -3.74
N LEU A 125 7.76 6.47 -2.71
CA LEU A 125 7.65 5.07 -2.28
C LEU A 125 6.27 4.72 -1.71
N ALA A 126 5.67 5.62 -0.92
CA ALA A 126 4.30 5.47 -0.43
C ALA A 126 3.31 5.38 -1.59
N GLY A 127 3.48 6.22 -2.61
CA GLY A 127 2.74 6.18 -3.86
C GLY A 127 2.90 4.85 -4.57
N MET A 128 4.16 4.41 -4.79
CA MET A 128 4.46 3.16 -5.49
C MET A 128 3.84 1.94 -4.79
N SER A 129 3.93 1.88 -3.47
CA SER A 129 3.26 0.85 -2.69
C SER A 129 1.74 0.95 -2.81
N GLY A 130 1.17 2.16 -2.73
CA GLY A 130 -0.27 2.39 -2.81
C GLY A 130 -0.86 1.96 -4.15
N GLY A 131 -0.26 2.44 -5.25
CA GLY A 131 -0.65 2.07 -6.62
C GLY A 131 -0.61 0.56 -6.81
N GLY A 132 0.50 -0.08 -6.44
CA GLY A 132 0.60 -1.53 -6.55
C GLY A 132 -0.40 -2.29 -5.66
N CYS A 133 -0.73 -1.79 -4.46
CA CYS A 133 -1.82 -2.34 -3.65
C CYS A 133 -3.16 -2.30 -4.40
N TYR A 134 -3.49 -1.21 -5.08
CA TYR A 134 -4.75 -1.12 -5.85
C TYR A 134 -4.83 -2.15 -6.99
N VAL A 135 -3.70 -2.61 -7.52
CA VAL A 135 -3.65 -3.65 -8.56
C VAL A 135 -3.69 -5.05 -7.96
N VAL A 136 -2.82 -5.33 -6.99
CA VAL A 136 -2.56 -6.70 -6.52
C VAL A 136 -3.63 -7.19 -5.53
N LEU A 137 -4.10 -6.30 -4.65
CA LEU A 137 -4.97 -6.62 -3.52
C LEU A 137 -6.35 -7.16 -3.93
N PRO A 138 -7.12 -6.53 -4.84
CA PRO A 138 -8.41 -7.07 -5.26
C PRO A 138 -8.29 -8.42 -5.98
N ILE A 139 -7.23 -8.59 -6.79
CA ILE A 139 -6.98 -9.85 -7.50
C ILE A 139 -6.65 -10.96 -6.51
N PHE A 140 -5.78 -10.68 -5.54
CA PHE A 140 -5.44 -11.65 -4.51
C PHE A 140 -6.67 -12.08 -3.70
N ILE A 141 -7.53 -11.12 -3.31
CA ILE A 141 -8.77 -11.41 -2.56
C ILE A 141 -9.73 -12.27 -3.40
N ALA A 142 -9.88 -11.98 -4.70
CA ALA A 142 -10.70 -12.79 -5.59
C ALA A 142 -10.18 -14.24 -5.68
N GLU A 143 -8.86 -14.41 -5.87
CA GLU A 143 -8.24 -15.74 -5.97
C GLU A 143 -8.39 -16.60 -4.71
N ILE A 144 -8.31 -15.99 -3.52
CA ILE A 144 -8.49 -16.73 -2.27
C ILE A 144 -9.97 -16.99 -1.95
N ALA A 145 -10.89 -16.20 -2.49
CA ALA A 145 -12.32 -16.39 -2.31
C ALA A 145 -12.83 -17.55 -3.19
N ASP A 146 -12.34 -17.62 -4.43
CA ASP A 146 -12.70 -18.67 -5.39
C ASP A 146 -12.10 -20.04 -5.00
N ASN A 147 -10.85 -20.07 -4.50
CA ASN A 147 -10.13 -21.29 -4.08
C ASN A 147 -10.41 -21.75 -2.65
#